data_AF-A0A8T9PYB0-F1
#
_entry.id   AF-A0A8T9PYB0-F1
#
_cell.length_a   1.000
_cell.length_b   1.000
_cell.length_c   1.000
_cell.angle_alpha   90.00
_cell.angle_beta   90.00
_cell.angle_gamma   90.00
#
_symmetry.space_group_name_H-M   'P 1'
#
loop_
_entity.id
_entity.type
_entity.pdbx_description
1 polymer ?
#
loop_
_entity_poly.entity_id
_entity_poly.type
_entity_poly.pdbx_seq_one_letter_code
_entity_poly.pdbx_strand_id
1 'polypeptide(L)'
;MFALFGLSDSLLAQTPPAPPVLTLQAPGATFASSEYYIARVVDERPSRTTVAGMLIPGAKPDQPAVLRQLDLQGGTLAALRQFVTQSLPHGEVGGP
;
A
#
# COMPACT_ATOMS: atom_id res chain seq x y z
N MET A 1 -56.83 -20.26 8.12
CA MET A 1 -55.58 -20.88 7.63
C MET A 1 -54.62 -19.74 7.29
N PHE A 2 -53.73 -19.38 8.23
CA PHE A 2 -52.83 -18.24 8.10
C PHE A 2 -51.46 -18.74 7.60
N ALA A 3 -50.99 -18.22 6.47
CA ALA A 3 -49.60 -18.39 6.03
C ALA A 3 -48.85 -17.09 6.38
N LEU A 4 -48.07 -17.12 7.45
CA LEU A 4 -47.14 -16.07 7.84
C LEU A 4 -45.75 -16.48 7.32
N PHE A 5 -45.38 -16.03 6.12
CA PHE A 5 -44.01 -16.18 5.63
C PHE A 5 -43.15 -15.10 6.28
N GLY A 6 -42.46 -15.47 7.37
CA GLY A 6 -41.39 -14.66 7.96
C GLY A 6 -40.16 -14.69 7.06
N LEU A 7 -40.05 -13.71 6.17
CA LEU A 7 -38.79 -13.38 5.50
C LEU A 7 -37.86 -12.74 6.54
N SER A 8 -37.06 -13.58 7.19
CA SER A 8 -35.90 -13.14 7.95
C SER A 8 -34.81 -12.76 6.95
N ASP A 9 -34.90 -11.54 6.42
CA ASP A 9 -33.84 -10.93 5.62
C ASP A 9 -32.60 -10.82 6.51
N SER A 10 -31.69 -11.77 6.35
CA SER A 10 -30.38 -11.73 6.99
C SER A 10 -29.57 -10.64 6.30
N LEU A 11 -29.67 -9.43 6.84
CA LEU A 11 -28.70 -8.35 6.63
C LEU A 11 -27.37 -8.80 7.22
N LEU A 12 -26.65 -9.65 6.47
CA LEU A 12 -25.22 -9.79 6.65
C LEU A 12 -24.63 -8.40 6.41
N ALA A 13 -24.31 -7.70 7.49
CA ALA A 13 -23.48 -6.52 7.46
C ALA A 13 -22.19 -6.93 6.72
N GLN A 14 -22.09 -6.56 5.45
CA GLN A 14 -20.87 -6.71 4.69
C GLN A 14 -19.85 -5.80 5.36
N THR A 15 -18.97 -6.39 6.17
CA THR A 15 -17.82 -5.69 6.73
C THR A 15 -17.13 -4.98 5.57
N PRO A 16 -17.00 -3.63 5.62
CA PRO A 16 -16.35 -2.90 4.55
C PRO A 16 -14.97 -3.51 4.28
N PRO A 17 -14.61 -3.78 3.01
CA PRO A 17 -13.32 -4.37 2.70
C PRO A 17 -12.21 -3.52 3.31
N ALA A 18 -11.24 -4.21 3.93
CA ALA A 18 -10.08 -3.56 4.51
C ALA A 18 -9.41 -2.67 3.45
N PRO A 19 -8.88 -1.50 3.83
CA PRO A 19 -8.22 -0.62 2.89
C PRO A 19 -7.09 -1.34 2.14
N PRO A 20 -6.91 -1.06 0.85
CA PRO A 20 -5.78 -1.58 0.10
C PRO A 20 -4.48 -1.09 0.73
N VAL A 21 -3.54 -2.01 0.94
CA VAL A 21 -2.19 -1.68 1.38
C VAL A 21 -1.34 -1.41 0.14
N LEU A 22 -0.61 -0.30 0.12
CA LEU A 22 0.27 0.04 -0.99
C LEU A 22 1.61 -0.69 -0.86
N THR A 23 2.07 -1.32 -1.93
CA THR A 23 3.38 -1.97 -2.00
C THR A 23 4.20 -1.39 -3.14
N LEU A 24 5.50 -1.23 -2.91
CA LEU A 24 6.43 -0.88 -3.97
C LEU A 24 6.84 -2.15 -4.70
N GLN A 25 6.81 -2.10 -6.03
CA GLN A 25 7.19 -3.22 -6.89
C GLN A 25 8.56 -2.92 -7.49
N ALA A 26 9.55 -3.75 -7.19
CA ALA A 26 10.88 -3.62 -7.79
C ALA A 26 10.77 -3.71 -9.33
N PRO A 27 11.45 -2.83 -10.08
CA PRO A 27 11.46 -2.92 -11.52
C PRO A 27 12.17 -4.20 -11.95
N GLY A 28 11.72 -4.82 -13.05
CA GLY A 28 12.44 -5.93 -13.69
C GLY A 28 13.74 -5.50 -14.39
N ALA A 29 14.20 -4.27 -14.16
CA ALA A 29 15.41 -3.73 -14.76
C ALA A 29 16.63 -4.27 -14.01
N THR A 30 17.47 -5.01 -14.72
CA THR A 30 18.76 -5.48 -14.22
C THR A 30 19.81 -4.42 -14.45
N PHE A 31 20.48 -3.99 -13.37
CA PHE A 31 21.66 -3.13 -13.49
C PHE A 31 22.85 -4.00 -13.91
N ALA A 32 23.61 -3.53 -14.91
CA ALA A 32 24.70 -4.28 -15.52
C ALA A 32 26.00 -4.31 -14.69
N SER A 33 26.16 -3.37 -13.74
CA SER A 33 27.36 -3.26 -12.89
C SER A 33 26.97 -3.27 -11.42
N SER A 34 27.83 -3.88 -10.60
CA SER A 34 27.74 -3.98 -9.15
C SER A 34 28.72 -3.04 -8.43
N GLU A 35 29.38 -2.14 -9.17
CA GLU A 35 30.37 -1.17 -8.65
C GLU A 35 29.72 0.04 -7.96
N TYR A 36 28.84 -0.22 -7.01
CA TYR A 36 28.26 0.82 -6.17
C TYR A 36 27.95 0.28 -4.79
N TYR A 37 27.73 1.20 -3.85
CA TYR A 37 27.16 0.87 -2.55
C TYR A 37 26.09 1.90 -2.19
N ILE A 38 25.02 1.45 -1.56
CA ILE A 38 23.99 2.33 -1.02
C ILE A 38 24.39 2.69 0.41
N ALA A 39 24.90 3.91 0.59
CA ALA A 39 25.33 4.39 1.91
C ALA A 39 24.16 4.55 2.89
N ARG A 40 23.04 5.11 2.44
CA ARG A 40 21.83 5.31 3.25
C ARG A 40 20.60 5.58 2.38
N VAL A 41 19.43 5.20 2.90
CA VAL A 41 18.12 5.59 2.38
C VAL A 41 17.44 6.47 3.42
N VAL A 42 16.98 7.65 3.00
CA VAL A 42 16.35 8.66 3.86
C VAL A 42 15.03 9.12 3.22
N ASP A 43 13.99 9.25 4.05
CA ASP A 43 12.75 9.94 3.67
C ASP A 43 12.86 11.42 4.09
N GLU A 44 13.14 12.28 3.12
CA GLU A 44 13.30 13.73 3.32
C GLU A 44 11.99 14.51 3.23
N ARG A 45 10.83 13.84 3.12
CA ARG A 45 9.55 14.55 3.08
C ARG A 45 9.35 15.36 4.37
N PRO A 46 8.88 16.62 4.26
CA PRO A 46 8.63 17.46 5.42
C PRO A 46 7.51 16.88 6.30
N SER A 47 6.50 16.23 5.70
CA SER A 47 5.51 15.42 6.40
C SER A 47 5.71 13.94 6.08
N ARG A 48 6.05 13.14 7.09
CA ARG A 48 6.22 11.68 6.98
C ARG A 48 4.91 10.92 7.19
N THR A 49 3.81 11.53 6.78
CA THR A 49 2.47 10.94 6.82
C THR A 49 2.29 10.05 5.58
N THR A 50 1.05 9.89 5.14
CA THR A 50 0.65 9.06 4.01
C THR A 50 1.25 9.48 2.67
N VAL A 51 1.51 8.50 1.82
CA VAL A 51 2.06 8.69 0.47
C VAL A 51 0.98 8.91 -0.59
N ALA A 52 -0.27 8.53 -0.30
CA ALA A 52 -1.39 8.72 -1.21
C ALA A 52 -2.70 9.02 -0.47
N GLY A 53 -3.64 9.62 -1.21
CA GLY A 53 -5.03 9.78 -0.80
C GLY A 53 -5.95 9.09 -1.79
N MET A 54 -6.93 8.35 -1.28
CA MET A 54 -7.97 7.70 -2.07
C MET A 54 -9.32 8.34 -1.75
N LEU A 55 -9.97 8.91 -2.76
CA LEU A 55 -11.32 9.43 -2.63
C LEU A 55 -12.32 8.28 -2.83
N ILE A 56 -13.13 8.03 -1.81
CA ILE A 56 -14.21 7.03 -1.85
C ILE A 56 -15.51 7.79 -2.07
N PRO A 57 -16.20 7.60 -3.20
CA PRO A 57 -17.48 8.27 -3.46
C PRO A 57 -18.53 7.82 -2.43
N GLY A 58 -19.43 8.73 -2.07
CA GLY A 58 -20.58 8.40 -1.24
C GLY A 58 -21.46 7.34 -1.92
N ALA A 59 -22.08 6.47 -1.15
CA ALA A 59 -22.94 5.42 -1.69
C ALA A 59 -24.27 5.97 -2.25
N LYS A 60 -24.55 7.26 -2.02
CA LYS A 60 -25.76 7.97 -2.43
C LYS A 60 -25.39 9.34 -3.01
N PRO A 61 -26.22 9.92 -3.90
CA PRO A 61 -25.95 11.21 -4.53
C PRO A 61 -25.63 12.37 -3.56
N ASP A 62 -26.28 12.38 -2.39
CA ASP A 62 -26.09 13.43 -1.36
C ASP A 62 -25.07 13.05 -0.27
N GLN A 63 -24.42 11.89 -0.38
CA GLN A 63 -23.36 11.53 0.55
C GLN A 63 -22.02 12.11 0.08
N PRO A 64 -21.31 12.87 0.92
CA PRO A 64 -20.01 13.40 0.58
C PRO A 64 -18.99 12.27 0.40
N ALA A 65 -18.05 12.47 -0.52
CA ALA A 65 -16.91 11.56 -0.68
C ALA A 65 -16.01 11.60 0.57
N VAL A 66 -15.47 10.44 0.92
CA VAL A 66 -14.55 10.30 2.07
C VAL A 66 -13.12 10.18 1.53
N LEU A 67 -12.24 11.06 2.00
CA LEU A 67 -10.80 10.94 1.74
C LEU A 67 -10.18 9.94 2.70
N ARG A 68 -9.64 8.85 2.16
CA ARG A 68 -8.85 7.88 2.91
C ARG A 68 -7.37 8.08 2.64
N GLN A 69 -6.60 8.28 3.70
CA GLN A 69 -5.15 8.36 3.60
C GLN A 69 -4.54 6.96 3.54
N LEU A 70 -3.56 6.74 2.66
CA LEU A 70 -2.90 5.45 2.45
C LEU A 70 -1.37 5.59 2.59
N ASP A 71 -0.76 4.64 3.30
CA ASP A 71 0.70 4.52 3.42
C ASP A 71 1.20 3.22 2.80
N LEU A 72 2.51 3.12 2.62
CA LEU A 72 3.19 1.90 2.19
C LEU A 72 3.15 0.83 3.28
N GLN A 73 3.15 -0.43 2.87
CA GLN A 73 3.25 -1.57 3.77
C GLN A 73 4.49 -1.43 4.67
N GLY A 74 4.28 -1.49 5.99
CA GLY A 74 5.37 -1.32 6.97
C GLY A 74 5.87 0.12 7.13
N GLY A 75 5.20 1.10 6.51
CA GLY A 75 5.56 2.53 6.54
C GLY A 75 6.57 2.91 5.45
N THR A 76 6.63 4.21 5.14
CA THR A 76 7.37 4.71 3.96
C THR A 76 8.85 4.34 3.96
N LEU A 77 9.59 4.63 5.04
CA LEU A 77 11.04 4.40 5.05
C LEU A 77 11.42 2.92 4.96
N ALA A 78 10.65 2.04 5.62
CA ALA A 78 10.88 0.61 5.57
C ALA A 78 10.63 0.07 4.16
N ALA A 79 9.53 0.47 3.53
CA ALA A 79 9.20 0.10 2.15
C ALA A 79 10.25 0.59 1.15
N LEU A 80 10.76 1.82 1.30
CA LEU A 80 11.85 2.35 0.44
C LEU A 80 13.13 1.53 0.58
N ARG A 81 13.53 1.17 1.81
CA ARG A 81 14.71 0.32 2.03
C ARG A 81 14.54 -1.04 1.36
N GLN A 82 13.40 -1.68 1.56
CA GLN A 82 13.10 -2.96 0.94
C GLN A 82 13.12 -2.87 -0.59
N PHE A 83 12.48 -1.84 -1.16
CA PHE A 83 12.48 -1.61 -2.60
C PHE A 83 13.89 -1.47 -3.15
N VAL A 84 14.75 -0.67 -2.51
CA VAL A 84 16.15 -0.49 -2.94
C VAL A 84 16.91 -1.82 -2.89
N THR A 85 16.78 -2.59 -1.80
CA THR A 85 17.41 -3.92 -1.69
C THR A 85 16.92 -4.89 -2.77
N GLN A 86 15.65 -4.83 -3.17
CA GLN A 86 15.08 -5.72 -4.18
C GLN A 86 15.38 -5.27 -5.62
N SER A 87 15.59 -3.98 -5.84
CA SER A 87 15.75 -3.39 -7.18
C SER A 87 17.19 -3.38 -7.68
N LEU A 88 18.15 -3.46 -6.76
CA LEU A 88 19.56 -3.28 -7.04
C LEU A 88 20.30 -4.61 -6.88
N PRO A 89 21.15 -5.03 -7.83
CA PRO A 89 22.05 -6.15 -7.59
C PRO A 89 22.90 -5.89 -6.34
N HIS A 90 23.14 -6.94 -5.56
CA HIS A 90 24.06 -6.86 -4.44
C HIS A 90 25.47 -6.70 -5.01
N GLY A 91 26.19 -5.66 -4.56
CA GLY A 91 27.62 -5.52 -4.81
C GLY A 91 28.33 -6.81 -4.43
N GLU A 92 29.04 -7.47 -5.36
CA GLU A 92 30.02 -8.46 -4.93
C GLU A 92 31.13 -7.67 -4.25
N VAL A 93 31.24 -7.82 -2.93
CA VAL A 93 32.45 -7.42 -2.22
C VAL A 93 33.56 -8.28 -2.83
N GLY A 94 34.44 -7.67 -3.62
CA GLY A 94 35.65 -8.32 -4.11
C GLY A 94 36.35 -8.98 -2.92
N GLY A 95 36.38 -10.32 -2.94
CA GLY A 95 37.16 -11.10 -2.00
C GLY A 95 38.65 -10.78 -2.15
N PRO A 96 39.45 -11.01 -1.09
CA PRO A 96 40.87 -10.68 -1.06
C PRO A 96 41.68 -11.35 -2.17
#